data_AF-A0A954FE46-F1
#
_entry.id   AF-A0A954FE46-F1
#
_cell.length_a   1.000
_cell.length_b   1.000
_cell.length_c   1.000
_cell.angle_alpha   90.00
_cell.angle_beta   90.00
_cell.angle_gamma   90.00
#
_symmetry.space_group_name_H-M   'P 1'
#
loop_
_entity.id
_entity.type
_entity.pdbx_description
1 polymer ?
#
loop_
_entity_poly.entity_id
_entity_poly.type
_entity_poly.pdbx_seq_one_letter_code
_entity_poly.pdbx_strand_id
1 'polypeptide(L)'
;MSHDNTLFHFGTDVDTYPLDQPIVLHSGIAVFTGDCDKLGESGDEITFLKSLPEIEVWYGAINPKVYPFLAIADEVMTSPPTARRVLELLRASCFESVHITSLDEVNIPYPGYNPRTKNDEIHSDSQKQCLFAHDEKDHVELEDNKNDPEWRRLDEKSRGCHTSLRAAVQDNHLYYVQIHTKPEKLEGFETESREYVIVFAVGVSLTSGNLIGMVSCQLCHDLCD
;
A
#
# COMPACT_ATOMS: atom_id res chain seq x y z
N MET A 1 -4.04 -5.17 -30.44
CA MET A 1 -4.08 -3.87 -29.75
C MET A 1 -2.81 -3.82 -28.91
N SER A 2 -2.04 -2.73 -29.00
CA SER A 2 -0.79 -2.57 -28.26
C SER A 2 -1.11 -2.46 -26.78
N HIS A 3 -0.72 -3.43 -25.95
CA HIS A 3 -0.75 -3.26 -24.50
C HIS A 3 0.38 -2.29 -24.16
N ASP A 4 0.02 -1.01 -23.96
CA ASP A 4 0.90 -0.05 -23.29
C ASP A 4 1.08 -0.53 -21.85
N ASN A 5 2.05 -1.41 -21.65
CA ASN A 5 2.62 -1.67 -20.34
C ASN A 5 3.45 -0.43 -19.98
N THR A 6 2.79 0.62 -19.48
CA THR A 6 3.48 1.75 -18.88
C THR A 6 4.22 1.21 -17.66
N LEU A 7 5.54 1.07 -17.76
CA LEU A 7 6.40 0.73 -16.64
C LEU A 7 6.25 1.82 -15.57
N PHE A 8 5.44 1.52 -14.57
CA PHE A 8 5.21 2.39 -13.43
C PHE A 8 6.26 2.08 -12.37
N HIS A 9 7.48 2.57 -12.58
CA HIS A 9 8.55 2.42 -11.60
C HIS A 9 8.23 3.29 -10.37
N PHE A 10 7.86 2.66 -9.26
CA PHE A 10 7.99 3.31 -7.96
C PHE A 10 9.48 3.51 -7.68
N GLY A 11 10.02 4.71 -7.87
CA GLY A 11 11.46 4.96 -7.70
C GLY A 11 12.30 4.49 -8.89
N THR A 12 13.22 5.35 -9.33
CA THR A 12 13.92 5.23 -10.62
C THR A 12 15.27 4.52 -10.55
N ASP A 13 15.70 4.05 -9.38
CA ASP A 13 16.99 3.42 -9.20
C ASP A 13 16.87 2.00 -8.63
N VAL A 14 17.39 1.03 -9.39
CA VAL A 14 17.36 -0.41 -9.06
C VAL A 14 18.16 -0.67 -7.78
N ASP A 15 19.18 0.14 -7.49
CA ASP A 15 20.08 -0.07 -6.34
C ASP A 15 19.47 0.38 -5.00
N THR A 16 18.42 1.20 -5.03
CA THR A 16 17.73 1.73 -3.83
C THR A 16 16.30 1.23 -3.67
N TYR A 17 15.83 0.42 -4.62
CA TYR A 17 14.47 -0.10 -4.64
C TYR A 17 14.24 -1.14 -3.52
N PRO A 18 13.21 -0.98 -2.68
CA PRO A 18 13.07 -1.79 -1.47
C PRO A 18 12.38 -3.13 -1.69
N LEU A 19 12.02 -3.45 -2.93
CA LEU A 19 11.40 -4.71 -3.32
C LEU A 19 12.33 -5.45 -4.30
N ASP A 20 12.36 -6.78 -4.24
CA ASP A 20 13.17 -7.61 -5.14
C ASP A 20 12.70 -7.56 -6.61
N GLN A 21 11.49 -7.07 -6.86
CA GLN A 21 10.94 -6.93 -8.20
C GLN A 21 10.13 -5.64 -8.37
N PRO A 22 10.29 -4.92 -9.50
CA PRO A 22 9.48 -3.77 -9.81
C PRO A 22 7.99 -4.10 -9.88
N ILE A 23 7.18 -3.15 -9.42
CA ILE A 23 5.73 -3.11 -9.70
C ILE A 23 5.53 -2.36 -11.02
N VAL A 24 4.57 -2.82 -11.82
CA VAL A 24 4.15 -2.18 -13.08
C VAL A 24 2.63 -2.14 -13.15
N LEU A 25 2.08 -1.25 -13.97
CA LEU A 25 0.65 -1.23 -14.24
C LEU A 25 0.33 -2.18 -15.40
N HIS A 26 -0.37 -3.26 -15.09
CA HIS A 26 -0.93 -4.17 -16.07
C HIS A 26 -2.46 -4.04 -16.08
N SER A 27 -3.02 -3.54 -17.18
CA SER A 27 -4.46 -3.34 -17.33
C SER A 27 -5.11 -2.50 -16.21
N GLY A 28 -4.38 -1.51 -15.69
CA GLY A 28 -4.82 -0.60 -14.62
C GLY A 28 -4.66 -1.15 -13.20
N ILE A 29 -4.07 -2.34 -13.04
CA ILE A 29 -3.76 -2.95 -11.75
C ILE A 29 -2.24 -3.00 -11.59
N ALA A 30 -1.76 -2.55 -10.44
CA ALA A 30 -0.38 -2.66 -10.03
C ALA A 30 -0.05 -4.12 -9.69
N VAL A 31 0.93 -4.69 -10.38
CA VAL A 31 1.39 -6.07 -10.21
C VAL A 31 2.91 -6.13 -10.27
N PHE A 32 3.51 -7.15 -9.68
CA PHE A 32 4.94 -7.37 -9.90
C PHE A 32 5.21 -7.81 -11.34
N THR A 33 6.31 -7.35 -11.91
CA THR A 33 6.78 -7.73 -13.25
C THR A 33 6.77 -9.25 -13.49
N GLY A 34 7.21 -10.06 -12.52
CA GLY A 34 7.20 -11.53 -12.62
C GLY A 34 5.81 -12.19 -12.59
N ASP A 35 4.73 -11.45 -12.31
CA ASP A 35 3.36 -11.95 -12.27
C ASP A 35 2.51 -11.50 -13.47
N CYS A 36 3.01 -10.62 -14.33
CA CYS A 36 2.26 -10.12 -15.49
C CYS A 36 1.73 -11.25 -16.39
N ASP A 37 2.55 -12.26 -16.68
CA ASP A 37 2.17 -13.38 -17.56
C ASP A 37 1.19 -14.37 -16.89
N LYS A 38 1.08 -14.33 -15.56
CA LYS A 38 0.18 -15.18 -14.78
C LYS A 38 -1.18 -14.53 -14.56
N LEU A 39 -1.28 -13.22 -14.81
CA LEU A 39 -2.52 -12.48 -14.62
C LEU A 39 -3.45 -12.69 -15.81
N GLY A 40 -4.63 -13.26 -15.56
CA GLY A 40 -5.71 -13.22 -16.53
C GLY A 40 -6.24 -11.79 -16.70
N GLU A 41 -6.78 -11.47 -17.88
CA GLU A 41 -7.47 -10.18 -18.09
C GLU A 41 -8.86 -10.12 -17.44
N SER A 42 -9.38 -11.28 -17.02
CA SER A 42 -10.71 -11.48 -16.49
C SER A 42 -10.69 -12.40 -15.26
N GLY A 43 -11.67 -12.21 -14.36
CA GLY A 43 -11.79 -12.91 -13.09
C GLY A 43 -12.52 -12.05 -12.08
N ASP A 44 -13.13 -12.66 -11.07
CA ASP A 44 -13.92 -11.94 -10.06
C ASP A 44 -13.04 -10.93 -9.31
N GLU A 45 -11.82 -11.32 -8.97
CA GLU A 45 -10.80 -10.46 -8.33
C GLU A 45 -10.39 -9.27 -9.20
N ILE A 46 -10.10 -9.50 -10.48
CA ILE A 46 -9.71 -8.43 -11.42
C ILE A 46 -10.87 -7.46 -11.63
N THR A 47 -12.09 -7.99 -11.73
CA THR A 47 -13.32 -7.18 -11.87
C THR A 47 -13.55 -6.33 -10.63
N PHE A 48 -13.38 -6.92 -9.44
CA PHE A 48 -13.46 -6.23 -8.17
C PHE A 48 -12.42 -5.09 -8.07
N LEU A 49 -11.15 -5.38 -8.31
CA LEU A 49 -10.07 -4.38 -8.23
C LEU A 49 -10.28 -3.22 -9.19
N LYS A 50 -10.74 -3.49 -10.42
CA LYS A 50 -11.09 -2.46 -11.41
C LYS A 50 -12.33 -1.65 -11.04
N SER A 51 -13.20 -2.18 -10.17
CA SER A 51 -14.39 -1.47 -9.69
C SER A 51 -14.10 -0.51 -8.54
N LEU A 52 -12.93 -0.64 -7.89
CA LEU A 52 -12.54 0.26 -6.81
C LEU A 52 -12.39 1.70 -7.34
N PRO A 53 -12.88 2.69 -6.58
CA PRO A 53 -12.83 4.08 -7.02
C PRO A 53 -11.37 4.58 -7.04
N GLU A 54 -11.04 5.44 -8.01
CA GLU A 54 -9.73 6.10 -8.02
C GLU A 54 -9.60 7.06 -6.84
N ILE A 55 -8.59 6.88 -6.01
CA ILE A 55 -8.32 7.73 -4.85
C ILE A 55 -6.87 8.23 -4.89
N GLU A 56 -6.60 9.23 -4.06
CA GLU A 56 -5.25 9.72 -3.78
C GLU A 56 -4.89 9.32 -2.35
N VAL A 57 -3.59 9.26 -2.06
CA VAL A 57 -3.10 9.01 -0.69
C VAL A 57 -3.64 10.12 0.22
N TRP A 58 -4.24 9.72 1.34
CA TRP A 58 -4.87 10.67 2.26
C TRP A 58 -3.88 11.49 3.08
N TYR A 59 -2.74 10.89 3.46
CA TYR A 59 -1.73 11.51 4.32
C TYR A 59 -0.40 11.77 3.58
N GLY A 60 0.20 12.94 3.85
CA GLY A 60 1.48 13.40 3.30
C GLY A 60 1.36 14.76 2.59
N ALA A 61 2.47 15.28 2.07
CA ALA A 61 2.51 16.62 1.46
C ALA A 61 2.07 16.69 -0.01
N ILE A 62 1.97 15.55 -0.68
CA ILE A 62 1.46 15.45 -2.05
C ILE A 62 0.35 14.40 -2.08
N ASN A 63 -0.49 14.43 -3.11
CA ASN A 63 -1.65 13.54 -3.26
C ASN A 63 -1.42 12.57 -4.43
N PRO A 64 -0.47 11.61 -4.34
CA PRO A 64 -0.22 10.68 -5.43
C PRO A 64 -1.42 9.75 -5.58
N LYS A 65 -1.63 9.30 -6.81
CA LYS A 65 -2.68 8.33 -7.12
C LYS A 65 -2.41 7.01 -6.39
N VAL A 66 -3.47 6.39 -5.89
CA VAL A 66 -3.44 5.02 -5.37
C VAL A 66 -3.95 4.07 -6.43
N TYR A 67 -3.23 2.96 -6.63
CA TYR A 67 -3.53 1.97 -7.64
C TYR A 67 -4.02 0.67 -6.99
N PRO A 68 -5.04 0.00 -7.56
CA PRO A 68 -5.37 -1.37 -7.18
C PRO A 68 -4.15 -2.27 -7.34
N PHE A 69 -3.93 -3.19 -6.41
CA PHE A 69 -2.75 -4.03 -6.34
C PHE A 69 -3.12 -5.51 -6.27
N LEU A 70 -2.31 -6.34 -6.90
CA LEU A 70 -2.44 -7.80 -6.86
C LEU A 70 -1.05 -8.45 -6.88
N ALA A 71 -0.81 -9.32 -5.92
CA ALA A 71 0.33 -10.23 -5.89
C ALA A 71 -0.16 -11.69 -5.83
N ILE A 72 0.34 -12.49 -6.78
CA ILE A 72 -0.07 -13.90 -6.91
C ILE A 72 0.67 -14.72 -5.85
N ALA A 73 -0.10 -15.49 -5.09
CA ALA A 73 0.47 -16.42 -4.12
C ALA A 73 0.78 -17.77 -4.78
N ASP A 74 1.91 -18.39 -4.39
CA ASP A 74 2.26 -19.72 -4.88
C ASP A 74 1.30 -20.81 -4.35
N GLU A 75 0.70 -20.55 -3.18
CA GLU A 75 -0.27 -21.43 -2.52
C GLU A 75 -1.54 -20.63 -2.20
N VAL A 76 -2.70 -21.25 -2.41
CA VAL A 76 -4.00 -20.64 -2.10
C VAL A 76 -4.12 -20.44 -0.60
N MET A 77 -4.14 -19.18 -0.16
CA MET A 77 -4.33 -18.84 1.24
C MET A 77 -5.81 -18.81 1.59
N THR A 78 -6.20 -19.55 2.64
CA THR A 78 -7.59 -19.61 3.14
C THR A 78 -7.78 -18.89 4.47
N SER A 79 -6.74 -18.23 4.98
CA SER A 79 -6.74 -17.48 6.22
C SER A 79 -5.72 -16.34 6.13
N PRO A 80 -5.83 -15.30 6.98
CA PRO A 80 -4.79 -14.28 7.07
C PRO A 80 -3.41 -14.89 7.40
N PRO A 81 -2.35 -14.62 6.59
CA PRO A 81 -1.01 -15.13 6.82
C PRO A 81 -0.29 -14.31 7.89
N THR A 82 0.91 -14.69 8.33
CA THR A 82 1.71 -13.85 9.23
C THR A 82 2.26 -12.60 8.52
N ALA A 83 2.64 -11.57 9.28
CA ALA A 83 3.29 -10.37 8.74
C ALA A 83 4.53 -10.70 7.89
N ARG A 84 5.34 -11.68 8.30
CA ARG A 84 6.49 -12.18 7.53
C ARG A 84 6.07 -12.65 6.14
N ARG A 85 5.02 -13.47 6.07
CA ARG A 85 4.54 -14.03 4.82
C ARG A 85 3.94 -12.95 3.91
N VAL A 86 3.31 -11.91 4.48
CA VAL A 86 2.88 -10.73 3.71
C VAL A 86 4.08 -10.03 3.08
N LEU A 87 5.15 -9.78 3.84
CA LEU A 87 6.37 -9.13 3.33
C LEU A 87 7.06 -9.96 2.24
N GLU A 88 7.08 -11.30 2.38
CA GLU A 88 7.56 -12.20 1.32
C GLU A 88 6.74 -12.08 0.03
N LEU A 89 5.40 -12.05 0.14
CA LEU A 89 4.51 -11.89 -1.01
C LEU A 89 4.64 -10.50 -1.65
N LEU A 90 4.93 -9.48 -0.84
CA LEU A 90 5.26 -8.12 -1.30
C LEU A 90 6.70 -8.01 -1.83
N ARG A 91 7.48 -9.10 -1.79
CA ARG A 91 8.88 -9.13 -2.26
C ARG A 91 9.74 -8.08 -1.55
N ALA A 92 9.45 -7.77 -0.29
CA ALA A 92 10.21 -6.80 0.48
C ALA A 92 11.63 -7.30 0.75
N SER A 93 12.65 -6.59 0.28
CA SER A 93 14.04 -7.04 0.34
C SER A 93 14.84 -6.41 1.49
N CYS A 94 14.39 -5.27 2.00
CA CYS A 94 15.09 -4.50 3.02
C CYS A 94 14.17 -3.97 4.14
N PHE A 95 13.16 -4.76 4.53
CA PHE A 95 12.25 -4.37 5.62
C PHE A 95 13.01 -4.23 6.96
N GLU A 96 13.08 -3.01 7.50
CA GLU A 96 13.78 -2.67 8.73
C GLU A 96 12.87 -1.87 9.69
N SER A 97 12.58 -2.47 10.86
CA SER A 97 11.78 -1.84 11.91
C SER A 97 12.41 -2.07 13.27
N VAL A 98 12.59 -1.01 14.06
CA VAL A 98 13.12 -1.12 15.43
C VAL A 98 12.06 -1.46 16.48
N HIS A 99 10.78 -1.37 16.11
CA HIS A 99 9.64 -1.52 17.03
C HIS A 99 8.97 -2.90 16.92
N ILE A 100 9.02 -3.51 15.74
CA ILE A 100 8.43 -4.82 15.49
C ILE A 100 9.37 -5.91 16.01
N THR A 101 8.97 -6.56 17.10
CA THR A 101 9.76 -7.62 17.76
C THR A 101 9.55 -9.01 17.15
N SER A 102 8.43 -9.22 16.45
CA SER A 102 8.10 -10.48 15.78
C SER A 102 7.28 -10.21 14.52
N LEU A 103 7.65 -10.89 13.43
CA LEU A 103 6.89 -10.92 12.18
C LEU A 103 6.08 -12.23 12.03
N ASP A 104 6.15 -13.13 13.02
CA ASP A 104 5.48 -14.43 12.99
C ASP A 104 4.05 -14.38 13.55
N GLU A 105 3.51 -13.17 13.68
CA GLU A 105 2.15 -12.89 14.13
C GLU A 105 1.25 -12.46 12.97
N VAL A 106 -0.04 -12.79 13.04
CA VAL A 106 -1.07 -12.26 12.12
C VAL A 106 -1.44 -10.82 12.50
N ASN A 107 -1.46 -10.51 13.80
CA ASN A 107 -1.76 -9.18 14.30
C ASN A 107 -0.55 -8.64 15.03
N ILE A 108 -0.01 -7.51 14.58
CA ILE A 108 1.02 -6.77 15.31
C ILE A 108 0.30 -5.71 16.16
N PRO A 109 0.18 -5.92 17.49
CA PRO A 109 -0.56 -5.01 18.35
C PRO A 109 0.24 -3.74 18.62
N TYR A 110 -0.43 -2.62 18.88
CA TYR A 110 0.22 -1.43 19.47
C TYR A 110 0.69 -1.74 20.91
N PRO A 111 1.89 -1.29 21.35
CA PRO A 111 2.86 -0.41 20.69
C PRO A 111 3.94 -1.10 19.83
N GLY A 112 3.64 -2.26 19.24
CA GLY A 112 4.56 -3.02 18.39
C GLY A 112 4.80 -2.47 16.98
N TYR A 113 4.14 -1.37 16.61
CA TYR A 113 4.34 -0.61 15.38
C TYR A 113 4.27 0.88 15.74
N ASN A 114 5.03 1.74 15.06
CA ASN A 114 5.10 3.17 15.37
C ASN A 114 4.94 4.00 14.09
N PRO A 115 3.68 4.11 13.61
CA PRO A 115 3.40 4.75 12.34
C PRO A 115 3.86 6.21 12.40
N ARG A 116 4.30 6.74 11.27
CA ARG A 116 4.86 8.10 11.17
C ARG A 116 6.20 8.26 11.89
N THR A 117 7.05 7.25 11.79
CA THR A 117 8.46 7.34 12.13
C THR A 117 9.29 6.84 10.96
N LYS A 118 10.59 7.13 10.94
CA LYS A 118 11.53 6.63 9.94
C LYS A 118 11.87 5.15 10.18
N ASN A 119 10.85 4.30 10.16
CA ASN A 119 10.91 2.85 10.26
C ASN A 119 9.99 2.24 9.22
N ASP A 120 10.32 1.07 8.71
CA ASP A 120 9.33 0.28 8.02
C ASP A 120 8.28 -0.21 9.01
N GLU A 121 7.03 -0.27 8.54
CA GLU A 121 5.88 -0.59 9.38
C GLU A 121 5.03 -1.65 8.71
N ILE A 122 4.52 -2.58 9.51
CA ILE A 122 3.45 -3.50 9.11
C ILE A 122 2.51 -3.70 10.30
N HIS A 123 1.23 -3.41 10.12
CA HIS A 123 0.21 -3.54 11.15
C HIS A 123 -1.19 -3.73 10.54
N SER A 124 -2.18 -3.99 11.40
CA SER A 124 -3.59 -4.17 10.98
C SER A 124 -4.55 -3.14 11.56
N ASP A 125 -4.02 -2.09 12.22
CA ASP A 125 -4.83 -0.98 12.74
C ASP A 125 -5.25 0.00 11.63
N SER A 126 -6.57 0.09 11.36
CA SER A 126 -7.12 0.95 10.32
C SER A 126 -7.07 2.45 10.65
N GLN A 127 -6.85 2.82 11.91
CA GLN A 127 -6.77 4.22 12.33
C GLN A 127 -5.34 4.78 12.23
N LYS A 128 -4.37 3.97 11.81
CA LYS A 128 -2.95 4.32 11.77
C LYS A 128 -2.32 4.25 10.37
N GLN A 129 -3.11 3.82 9.39
CA GLN A 129 -2.71 3.73 8.00
C GLN A 129 -2.68 5.11 7.31
N CYS A 130 -2.01 5.21 6.16
CA CYS A 130 -1.82 6.48 5.46
C CYS A 130 -2.50 6.62 4.09
N LEU A 131 -3.00 5.52 3.53
CA LEU A 131 -3.59 5.45 2.19
C LEU A 131 -5.01 6.05 2.12
N PHE A 132 -5.87 5.75 3.10
CA PHE A 132 -7.28 6.11 3.09
C PHE A 132 -7.61 7.17 4.15
N ALA A 133 -8.77 7.80 4.01
CA ALA A 133 -9.36 8.58 5.10
C ALA A 133 -9.67 7.64 6.29
N HIS A 134 -9.41 8.08 7.51
CA HIS A 134 -9.72 7.30 8.71
C HIS A 134 -11.23 7.05 8.87
N ASP A 135 -11.57 5.88 9.42
CA ASP A 135 -12.97 5.46 9.64
C ASP A 135 -13.65 6.41 10.65
N GLU A 136 -12.93 6.79 11.71
CA GLU A 136 -13.38 7.82 12.64
C GLU A 136 -12.98 9.20 12.10
N LYS A 137 -13.89 10.17 12.22
CA LYS A 137 -13.58 11.55 11.82
C LYS A 137 -12.56 12.10 12.80
N ASP A 138 -11.30 12.15 12.41
CA ASP A 138 -10.28 12.82 13.19
C ASP A 138 -10.71 14.28 13.41
N HIS A 139 -10.90 14.64 14.67
CA HIS A 139 -11.49 15.92 15.08
C HIS A 139 -10.69 17.14 14.60
N VAL A 140 -9.43 16.94 14.21
CA VAL A 140 -8.49 17.99 13.81
C VAL A 140 -8.63 18.35 12.32
N GLU A 141 -9.05 17.43 11.45
CA GLU A 141 -9.22 17.69 10.00
C GLU A 141 -10.59 18.32 9.67
N LEU A 142 -11.51 18.32 10.63
CA LEU A 142 -12.91 18.63 10.41
C LEU A 142 -13.27 20.11 10.48
N GLU A 143 -12.48 21.01 11.07
CA GLU A 143 -12.97 22.37 11.31
C GLU A 143 -12.86 23.28 10.07
N ASP A 144 -11.74 23.23 9.35
CA ASP A 144 -11.50 24.12 8.21
C ASP A 144 -12.16 23.63 6.91
N ASN A 145 -12.22 22.31 6.70
CA ASN A 145 -12.75 21.71 5.47
C ASN A 145 -14.20 21.21 5.62
N LYS A 146 -14.82 21.35 6.80
CA LYS A 146 -16.16 20.79 7.07
C LYS A 146 -17.18 21.17 6.03
N ASN A 147 -17.10 22.38 5.50
CA ASN A 147 -18.11 22.96 4.63
C ASN A 147 -17.77 22.85 3.15
N ASP A 148 -16.62 22.29 2.79
CA ASP A 148 -16.23 22.05 1.40
C ASP A 148 -16.91 20.77 0.87
N PRO A 149 -17.83 20.87 -0.10
CA PRO A 149 -18.49 19.72 -0.69
C PRO A 149 -17.53 18.80 -1.48
N GLU A 150 -16.46 19.34 -2.05
CA GLU A 150 -15.48 18.54 -2.81
C GLU A 150 -14.67 17.68 -1.85
N TRP A 151 -14.17 18.27 -0.76
CA TRP A 151 -13.47 17.54 0.29
C TRP A 151 -14.32 16.40 0.86
N ARG A 152 -15.59 16.66 1.19
CA ARG A 152 -16.51 15.61 1.70
C ARG A 152 -16.67 14.47 0.71
N ARG A 153 -16.76 14.77 -0.59
CA ARG A 153 -16.88 13.74 -1.63
C ARG A 153 -15.61 12.90 -1.74
N LEU A 154 -14.43 13.50 -1.62
CA LEU A 154 -13.14 12.79 -1.63
C LEU A 154 -13.00 11.88 -0.39
N ASP A 155 -13.34 12.41 0.77
CA ASP A 155 -13.39 11.69 2.04
C ASP A 155 -14.32 10.45 1.96
N GLU A 156 -15.57 10.63 1.53
CA GLU A 156 -16.54 9.55 1.39
C GLU A 156 -16.07 8.50 0.37
N LYS A 157 -15.46 8.93 -0.74
CA LYS A 157 -14.90 8.05 -1.77
C LYS A 157 -13.73 7.23 -1.21
N SER A 158 -12.86 7.84 -0.41
CA SER A 158 -11.71 7.20 0.22
C SER A 158 -12.15 6.14 1.25
N ARG A 159 -13.04 6.50 2.18
CA ARG A 159 -13.60 5.55 3.16
C ARG A 159 -14.40 4.42 2.50
N GLY A 160 -15.17 4.75 1.47
CA GLY A 160 -15.93 3.75 0.70
C GLY A 160 -15.02 2.75 -0.02
N CYS A 161 -13.90 3.23 -0.58
CA CYS A 161 -12.87 2.38 -1.16
C CYS A 161 -12.29 1.42 -0.12
N HIS A 162 -11.90 1.95 1.03
CA HIS A 162 -11.31 1.19 2.13
C HIS A 162 -12.26 0.11 2.66
N THR A 163 -13.53 0.48 2.90
CA THR A 163 -14.59 -0.45 3.33
C THR A 163 -14.80 -1.57 2.32
N SER A 164 -14.84 -1.22 1.02
CA SER A 164 -15.02 -2.20 -0.05
C SER A 164 -13.84 -3.17 -0.14
N LEU A 165 -12.61 -2.67 0.02
CA LEU A 165 -11.41 -3.50 0.05
C LEU A 165 -11.41 -4.46 1.24
N ARG A 166 -11.75 -3.98 2.45
CA ARG A 166 -11.87 -4.83 3.64
C ARG A 166 -12.88 -5.95 3.44
N ALA A 167 -14.04 -5.65 2.86
CA ALA A 167 -15.09 -6.65 2.62
C ALA A 167 -14.69 -7.74 1.61
N ALA A 168 -13.67 -7.50 0.78
CA ALA A 168 -13.21 -8.44 -0.24
C ALA A 168 -12.07 -9.36 0.23
N VAL A 169 -11.57 -9.18 1.45
CA VAL A 169 -10.46 -9.96 2.01
C VAL A 169 -10.88 -10.83 3.20
N GLN A 170 -10.15 -11.92 3.43
CA GLN A 170 -10.39 -12.87 4.51
C GLN A 170 -10.48 -12.14 5.86
N ASP A 171 -11.52 -12.45 6.63
CA ASP A 171 -11.81 -11.89 7.95
C ASP A 171 -11.86 -10.34 8.03
N ASN A 172 -12.06 -9.66 6.89
CA ASN A 172 -11.91 -8.19 6.77
C ASN A 172 -10.53 -7.68 7.22
N HIS A 173 -9.51 -8.54 7.14
CA HIS A 173 -8.17 -8.32 7.66
C HIS A 173 -7.26 -7.71 6.60
N LEU A 174 -6.86 -6.46 6.82
CA LEU A 174 -5.86 -5.79 6.01
C LEU A 174 -4.55 -5.63 6.80
N TYR A 175 -3.46 -5.75 6.07
CA TYR A 175 -2.14 -5.29 6.44
C TYR A 175 -1.88 -3.95 5.80
N TYR A 176 -1.50 -2.99 6.62
CA TYR A 176 -0.98 -1.70 6.21
C TYR A 176 0.52 -1.77 6.31
N VAL A 177 1.21 -1.58 5.18
CA VAL A 177 2.66 -1.75 5.08
C VAL A 177 3.28 -0.48 4.56
N GLN A 178 4.37 -0.04 5.18
CA GLN A 178 5.20 1.07 4.75
C GLN A 178 6.63 0.55 4.59
N ILE A 179 7.21 0.74 3.40
CA ILE A 179 8.57 0.29 3.11
C ILE A 179 9.35 1.43 2.47
N HIS A 180 10.42 1.86 3.13
CA HIS A 180 11.26 2.96 2.72
C HIS A 180 12.24 2.52 1.64
N THR A 181 12.40 3.34 0.60
CA THR A 181 13.53 3.22 -0.33
C THR A 181 14.82 3.56 0.40
N LYS A 182 15.96 2.97 0.02
CA LYS A 182 17.24 3.44 0.56
C LYS A 182 17.45 4.91 0.18
N PRO A 183 18.01 5.74 1.09
CA PRO A 183 18.26 7.15 0.79
C PRO A 183 19.16 7.29 -0.44
N GLU A 184 18.68 7.95 -1.50
CA GLU A 184 19.49 8.30 -2.66
C GLU A 184 20.32 9.54 -2.31
N LYS A 185 21.65 9.45 -2.35
CA LYS A 185 22.51 10.63 -2.19
C LYS A 185 22.52 11.40 -3.49
N LEU A 186 21.95 12.60 -3.51
CA LEU A 186 22.02 13.48 -4.67
C LEU A 186 23.44 14.01 -4.84
N GLU A 187 24.06 13.78 -6.01
CA GLU A 187 25.38 14.33 -6.32
C GLU A 187 25.36 15.87 -6.18
N GLY A 188 26.26 16.40 -5.36
CA GLY A 188 26.38 17.85 -5.11
C GLY A 188 25.57 18.39 -3.91
N PHE A 189 24.73 17.57 -3.28
CA PHE A 189 24.02 17.91 -2.04
C PHE A 189 24.32 16.86 -0.97
N GLU A 190 25.34 17.09 -0.16
CA GLU A 190 25.79 16.14 0.89
C GLU A 190 24.72 15.85 1.97
N THR A 191 23.64 16.63 2.01
CA THR A 191 22.58 16.59 3.04
C THR A 191 21.19 16.29 2.51
N GLU A 192 20.95 16.29 1.20
CA GLU A 192 19.62 16.07 0.63
C GLU A 192 19.52 14.65 0.07
N SER A 193 18.97 13.74 0.87
CA SER A 193 18.52 12.44 0.38
C SER A 193 17.02 12.47 0.19
N ARG A 194 16.55 12.20 -1.03
CA ARG A 194 15.12 11.92 -1.24
C ARG A 194 14.88 10.48 -0.83
N GLU A 195 14.02 10.33 0.15
CA GLU A 195 13.55 9.03 0.59
C GLU A 195 12.07 8.95 0.22
N TYR A 196 11.71 7.90 -0.48
CA TYR A 196 10.34 7.58 -0.81
C TYR A 196 9.90 6.41 0.07
N VAL A 197 8.59 6.31 0.27
CA VAL A 197 7.97 5.19 0.97
C VAL A 197 6.91 4.59 0.07
N ILE A 198 7.00 3.29 -0.15
CA ILE A 198 5.95 2.53 -0.81
C ILE A 198 4.96 2.11 0.27
N VAL A 199 3.70 2.48 0.08
CA VAL A 199 2.62 2.23 1.04
C VAL A 199 1.62 1.26 0.44
N PHE A 200 1.26 0.23 1.21
CA PHE A 200 0.33 -0.80 0.84
C PHE A 200 -0.81 -0.90 1.85
N ALA A 201 -1.99 -1.26 1.35
CA ALA A 201 -3.07 -1.83 2.14
C ALA A 201 -3.52 -3.10 1.44
N VAL A 202 -3.20 -4.26 2.01
CA VAL A 202 -3.33 -5.56 1.34
C VAL A 202 -3.94 -6.61 2.25
N GLY A 203 -4.67 -7.56 1.68
CA GLY A 203 -5.24 -8.69 2.39
C GLY A 203 -5.47 -9.88 1.46
N VAL A 204 -5.75 -11.04 2.03
CA VAL A 204 -5.97 -12.26 1.26
C VAL A 204 -7.36 -12.20 0.61
N SER A 205 -7.43 -12.28 -0.71
CA SER A 205 -8.67 -12.32 -1.47
C SER A 205 -9.58 -13.47 -1.05
N LEU A 206 -10.87 -13.18 -0.86
CA LEU A 206 -11.89 -14.19 -0.59
C LEU A 206 -12.08 -15.19 -1.74
N THR A 207 -11.72 -14.80 -2.97
CA THR A 207 -12.04 -15.59 -4.17
C THR A 207 -10.87 -16.44 -4.66
N SER A 208 -9.65 -15.91 -4.61
CA SER A 208 -8.47 -16.53 -5.21
C SER A 208 -7.44 -17.04 -4.20
N GLY A 209 -7.46 -16.51 -2.98
CA GLY A 209 -6.35 -16.69 -2.02
C GLY A 209 -5.08 -15.91 -2.36
N ASN A 210 -5.10 -15.07 -3.41
CA ASN A 210 -4.02 -14.12 -3.70
C ASN A 210 -4.00 -12.96 -2.70
N LEU A 211 -2.92 -12.19 -2.70
CA LEU A 211 -2.85 -10.93 -1.98
C LEU A 211 -3.40 -9.81 -2.87
N ILE A 212 -4.49 -9.17 -2.46
CA ILE A 212 -5.10 -8.04 -3.17
C ILE A 212 -5.07 -6.79 -2.30
N GLY A 213 -5.10 -5.62 -2.92
CA GLY A 213 -5.01 -4.39 -2.16
C GLY A 213 -4.98 -3.12 -2.97
N MET A 214 -4.36 -2.12 -2.36
CA MET A 214 -4.09 -0.81 -2.92
C MET A 214 -2.62 -0.45 -2.62
N VAL A 215 -1.94 0.20 -3.56
CA VAL A 215 -0.54 0.64 -3.44
C VAL A 215 -0.36 2.07 -3.91
N SER A 216 0.53 2.80 -3.26
CA SER A 216 1.03 4.08 -3.75
C SER A 216 2.48 4.29 -3.31
N CYS A 217 3.08 5.40 -3.73
CA CYS A 217 4.42 5.81 -3.33
C CYS A 217 4.42 7.31 -3.06
N GLN A 218 5.06 7.69 -1.97
CA GLN A 218 5.02 9.03 -1.40
C GLN A 218 6.43 9.45 -0.99
N LEU A 219 6.67 10.76 -0.86
CA LEU A 219 7.86 11.26 -0.18
C LEU A 219 7.79 10.87 1.31
N CYS A 220 8.92 10.41 1.88
CA CYS A 220 9.03 9.99 3.27
C CYS A 220 8.86 11.18 4.22
N HIS A 221 9.49 12.32 3.89
CA HIS A 221 9.20 13.59 4.54
C HIS A 221 7.69 13.83 4.44
N ASP A 222 7.06 14.18 5.56
CA ASP A 222 5.61 14.38 5.73
C ASP A 222 4.73 13.14 5.98
N LEU A 223 5.17 11.92 5.65
CA LEU A 223 4.52 10.70 6.17
C LEU A 223 5.09 10.26 7.51
N CYS A 224 6.39 10.51 7.71
CA CYS A 224 7.18 10.02 8.83
C CYS A 224 7.65 11.13 9.80
N ASP A 225 7.18 12.36 9.59
CA ASP A 225 7.47 13.55 10.39
C ASP A 225 6.34 13.87 11.40
#